data_AF-X0XWR7-F1
#
_entry.id   AF-X0XWR7-F1
#
_cell.length_a   1.000
_cell.length_b   1.000
_cell.length_c   1.000
_cell.angle_alpha   90.00
_cell.angle_beta   90.00
_cell.angle_gamma   90.00
#
_symmetry.space_group_name_H-M   'P 1'
#
loop_
_entity.id
_entity.type
_entity.pdbx_description
1 polymer ?
#
loop_
_entity_poly.entity_id
_entity_poly.type
_entity_poly.pdbx_seq_one_letter_code
_entity_poly.pdbx_strand_id
1 'polypeptide(L)'
;MIILTSYAQEQKKSNQSKKEKEKTENSVQQEIKAKFAAQPIVITAKRPISAASDQTIRNRDFMNYPRRSASDLMRFVPGLHITQHTGGAKAHQIFLRGFDAEHGQDIAAYLDGIPINEPSQVHGQGYLDLHFLIPESIKEIRVLKGPYD
;
A
#
# COMPACT_ATOMS: atom_id res chain seq x y z
N MET A 1 19.34 -69.45 -42.05
CA MET A 1 19.22 -69.22 -40.61
C MET A 1 18.54 -67.87 -40.41
N ILE A 2 17.32 -67.86 -39.86
CA ILE A 2 16.49 -66.66 -39.69
C ILE A 2 16.34 -66.45 -38.18
N ILE A 3 16.73 -65.28 -37.70
CA ILE A 3 16.51 -64.86 -36.30
C ILE A 3 15.38 -63.83 -36.32
N LEU A 4 14.22 -64.20 -35.77
CA LEU A 4 13.11 -63.29 -35.53
C LEU A 4 13.11 -62.89 -34.06
N THR A 5 13.25 -61.59 -33.79
CA THR A 5 13.19 -61.03 -32.44
C THR A 5 11.79 -60.45 -32.19
N SER A 6 11.17 -60.83 -31.07
CA SER A 6 9.79 -60.48 -30.73
C SER A 6 9.68 -59.07 -30.13
N TYR A 7 8.78 -58.26 -30.71
CA TYR A 7 8.41 -56.89 -30.33
C TYR A 7 7.79 -56.77 -28.91
N ALA A 8 7.32 -57.89 -28.33
CA ALA A 8 6.63 -57.89 -27.04
C ALA A 8 7.53 -57.60 -25.82
N GLN A 9 8.84 -57.79 -25.94
CA GLN A 9 9.80 -57.53 -24.86
C GLN A 9 10.14 -56.03 -24.70
N GLU A 10 10.12 -55.26 -25.79
CA GLU A 10 10.43 -53.83 -25.81
C GLU A 10 9.30 -52.99 -25.19
N GLN A 11 8.04 -53.37 -25.42
CA GLN A 11 6.87 -52.71 -24.85
C GLN A 11 6.73 -52.93 -23.34
N LYS A 12 7.16 -54.09 -22.81
CA LYS A 12 7.18 -54.33 -21.35
C LYS A 12 8.23 -53.47 -20.64
N LYS A 13 9.44 -53.34 -21.20
CA LYS A 13 10.50 -52.49 -20.62
C LYS A 13 10.15 -51.01 -20.69
N SER A 14 9.56 -50.54 -21.79
CA SER A 14 9.16 -49.13 -21.94
C SER A 14 8.02 -48.75 -20.99
N ASN A 15 7.03 -49.62 -20.80
CA ASN A 15 5.93 -49.39 -19.87
C ASN A 15 6.36 -49.48 -18.40
N GLN A 16 7.29 -50.38 -18.06
CA GLN A 16 7.82 -50.48 -16.71
C GLN A 16 8.68 -49.25 -16.33
N SER A 17 9.50 -48.76 -17.27
CA SER A 17 10.26 -47.51 -17.12
C SER A 17 9.35 -46.27 -16.99
N LYS A 18 8.26 -46.20 -17.76
CA LYS A 18 7.27 -45.12 -17.63
C LYS A 18 6.55 -45.17 -16.28
N LYS A 19 6.17 -46.36 -15.81
CA LYS A 19 5.48 -46.55 -14.52
C LYS A 19 6.36 -46.19 -13.33
N GLU A 20 7.66 -46.47 -13.40
CA GLU A 20 8.63 -46.08 -12.37
C GLU A 20 8.89 -44.57 -12.37
N LYS A 21 8.99 -43.93 -13.54
CA LYS A 21 9.11 -42.46 -13.64
C LYS A 21 7.88 -41.74 -13.10
N GLU A 22 6.69 -42.19 -13.48
CA GLU A 22 5.41 -41.62 -13.03
C GLU A 22 5.19 -41.84 -11.53
N LYS A 23 5.67 -42.95 -10.96
CA LYS A 23 5.63 -43.22 -9.52
C LYS A 23 6.61 -42.32 -8.75
N THR A 24 7.78 -42.03 -9.34
CA THR A 24 8.81 -41.16 -8.75
C THR A 24 8.39 -39.69 -8.82
N GLU A 25 7.80 -39.25 -9.93
CA GLU A 25 7.25 -37.90 -10.08
C GLU A 25 6.07 -37.65 -9.13
N ASN A 26 5.17 -38.64 -8.97
CA ASN A 26 4.08 -38.55 -8.01
C ASN A 26 4.56 -38.53 -6.55
N SER A 27 5.60 -39.31 -6.19
CA SER A 27 6.17 -39.24 -4.85
C SER A 27 6.87 -37.91 -4.57
N VAL A 28 7.56 -37.34 -5.55
CA VAL A 28 8.20 -36.02 -5.44
C VAL A 28 7.15 -34.92 -5.33
N GLN A 29 6.07 -34.98 -6.12
CA GLN A 29 4.96 -34.03 -6.00
C GLN A 29 4.22 -34.14 -4.66
N GLN A 30 4.06 -35.35 -4.11
CA GLN A 30 3.50 -35.55 -2.79
C GLN A 30 4.41 -35.01 -1.68
N GLU A 31 5.73 -35.17 -1.82
CA GLU A 31 6.72 -34.64 -0.87
C GLU A 31 6.80 -33.11 -0.93
N ILE A 32 6.72 -32.51 -2.13
CA ILE A 32 6.63 -31.05 -2.33
C ILE A 32 5.33 -30.53 -1.72
N LYS A 33 4.19 -31.17 -2.00
CA LYS A 33 2.88 -30.76 -1.44
C LYS A 33 2.85 -30.87 0.09
N ALA A 34 3.53 -31.86 0.67
CA ALA A 34 3.69 -31.99 2.12
C ALA A 34 4.66 -30.95 2.71
N LYS A 35 5.76 -30.61 2.03
CA LYS A 35 6.71 -29.57 2.45
C LYS A 35 6.13 -28.15 2.34
N PHE A 36 5.24 -27.91 1.39
CA PHE A 36 4.56 -26.62 1.19
C PHE A 36 3.12 -26.60 1.72
N ALA A 37 2.72 -27.60 2.51
CA ALA A 37 1.50 -27.53 3.31
C ALA A 37 1.70 -26.53 4.46
N ALA A 38 1.79 -25.25 4.10
CA ALA A 38 1.90 -24.16 5.06
C ALA A 38 0.66 -24.19 5.95
N GLN A 39 0.89 -24.28 7.26
CA GLN A 39 -0.17 -24.15 8.25
C GLN A 39 -0.81 -22.76 8.06
N PRO A 40 -2.15 -22.65 8.02
CA PRO A 40 -2.79 -21.35 7.85
C PRO A 40 -2.44 -20.47 9.06
N ILE A 41 -1.66 -19.41 8.82
CA ILE A 41 -1.44 -18.36 9.82
C ILE A 41 -2.68 -17.49 9.83
N VAL A 42 -3.51 -17.67 10.86
CA VAL A 42 -4.69 -16.84 11.09
C VAL A 42 -4.25 -15.55 11.78
N ILE A 43 -4.14 -14.48 11.00
CA ILE A 43 -3.90 -13.14 11.54
C ILE A 43 -5.23 -12.61 12.09
N THR A 44 -5.40 -12.71 13.41
CA THR A 44 -6.58 -12.17 14.09
C THR A 44 -6.19 -10.85 14.74
N ALA A 45 -6.68 -9.73 14.19
CA ALA A 45 -6.50 -8.41 14.78
C ALA A 45 -7.88 -7.76 14.98
N LYS A 46 -8.06 -7.11 16.12
CA LYS A 46 -9.23 -6.25 16.34
C LYS A 46 -9.12 -5.10 15.34
N ARG A 47 -10.07 -5.01 14.40
CA ARG A 47 -10.09 -3.86 13.48
C ARG A 47 -10.22 -2.59 14.34
N PRO A 48 -9.32 -1.60 14.18
CA PRO A 48 -9.45 -0.36 14.92
C PRO A 48 -10.81 0.27 14.60
N ILE A 49 -11.45 0.84 15.62
CA ILE A 49 -12.72 1.56 15.45
C ILE A 49 -12.40 2.76 14.57
N SER A 50 -12.95 2.79 13.36
CA SER A 50 -12.77 3.88 12.40
C SER A 50 -14.08 4.65 12.29
N ALA A 51 -14.03 5.97 12.44
CA ALA A 51 -15.17 6.81 12.11
C ALA A 51 -15.52 6.65 10.62
N ALA A 52 -16.77 6.92 10.24
CA ALA A 52 -17.19 6.89 8.83
C ALA A 52 -16.39 7.87 7.94
N SER A 53 -15.76 8.85 8.57
CA SER A 53 -14.93 9.90 7.98
C SER A 53 -13.43 9.65 8.10
N ASP A 54 -12.99 8.54 8.71
CA ASP A 54 -11.61 8.06 8.71
C ASP A 54 -11.29 7.44 7.35
N GLN A 55 -10.20 7.87 6.73
CA GLN A 55 -9.78 7.37 5.44
C GLN A 55 -8.27 7.17 5.42
N THR A 56 -7.83 6.09 4.79
CA THR A 56 -6.42 5.87 4.47
C THR A 56 -6.23 5.91 2.97
N ILE A 57 -5.39 6.82 2.51
CA ILE A 57 -5.00 6.99 1.12
C ILE A 57 -3.56 6.47 1.02
N ARG A 58 -3.32 5.43 0.23
CA ARG A 58 -2.02 4.75 0.12
C ARG A 58 -1.30 5.19 -1.14
N ASN A 59 0.02 5.04 -1.18
CA ASN A 59 0.85 5.42 -2.32
C ASN A 59 0.30 4.91 -3.67
N ARG A 60 -0.21 3.67 -3.71
CA ARG A 60 -0.84 3.09 -4.91
C ARG A 60 -2.01 3.91 -5.47
N ASP A 61 -2.72 4.66 -4.62
CA ASP A 61 -3.91 5.44 -5.00
C ASP A 61 -3.49 6.72 -5.75
N PHE A 62 -2.26 7.19 -5.56
CA PHE A 62 -1.73 8.41 -6.15
C PHE A 62 -0.41 8.20 -6.93
N MET A 63 0.04 6.96 -7.13
CA MET A 63 1.31 6.61 -7.80
C MET A 63 1.38 7.12 -9.24
N ASN A 64 0.27 7.06 -9.97
CA ASN A 64 0.19 7.43 -11.38
C ASN A 64 -0.15 8.90 -11.60
N TYR A 65 -0.29 9.68 -10.53
CA TYR A 65 -0.55 11.11 -10.62
C TYR A 65 0.76 11.89 -10.59
N PRO A 66 0.93 12.89 -11.47
CA PRO A 66 2.02 13.85 -11.33
C PRO A 66 1.90 14.59 -10.00
N ARG A 67 2.98 14.61 -9.21
CA ARG A 67 3.02 15.28 -7.90
C ARG A 67 4.27 16.16 -7.85
N ARG A 68 4.08 17.46 -7.95
CA ARG A 68 5.20 18.43 -7.96
C ARG A 68 5.55 18.88 -6.55
N SER A 69 4.61 18.71 -5.62
CA SER A 69 4.76 19.05 -4.22
C SER A 69 3.88 18.14 -3.35
N ALA A 70 4.13 18.10 -2.05
CA ALA A 70 3.30 17.35 -1.12
C ALA A 70 1.84 17.85 -1.03
N SER A 71 1.56 19.11 -1.39
CA SER A 71 0.18 19.62 -1.41
C SER A 71 -0.68 18.99 -2.51
N ASP A 72 -0.07 18.49 -3.59
CA ASP A 72 -0.81 17.74 -4.63
C ASP A 72 -1.43 16.45 -4.06
N LEU A 73 -0.79 15.85 -3.06
CA LEU A 73 -1.31 14.69 -2.36
C LEU A 73 -2.56 15.00 -1.53
N MET A 74 -2.66 16.23 -1.00
CA MET A 74 -3.81 16.64 -0.20
C MET A 74 -5.09 16.73 -1.03
N ARG A 75 -5.00 16.84 -2.37
CA ARG A 75 -6.16 16.82 -3.28
C ARG A 75 -6.92 15.49 -3.27
N PHE A 76 -6.29 14.41 -2.80
CA PHE A 76 -6.96 13.10 -2.63
C PHE A 76 -7.80 13.03 -1.37
N VAL A 77 -7.67 13.99 -0.46
CA VAL A 77 -8.44 14.07 0.78
C VAL A 77 -9.84 14.64 0.47
N PRO A 78 -10.93 13.86 0.60
CA PRO A 78 -12.24 14.35 0.21
C PRO A 78 -12.71 15.51 1.10
N GLY A 79 -13.18 16.58 0.45
CA GLY A 79 -13.60 17.80 1.13
C GLY A 79 -12.45 18.69 1.59
N LEU A 80 -11.20 18.38 1.24
CA LEU A 80 -10.06 19.28 1.41
C LEU A 80 -9.78 19.96 0.06
N HIS A 81 -9.69 21.27 0.07
CA HIS A 81 -9.19 22.06 -1.04
C HIS A 81 -7.93 22.80 -0.61
N ILE A 82 -6.92 22.82 -1.47
CA ILE A 82 -5.62 23.41 -1.16
C ILE A 82 -5.14 24.25 -2.35
N THR A 83 -4.65 25.45 -2.05
CA THR A 83 -4.14 26.38 -3.06
C THR A 83 -2.80 26.95 -2.63
N GLN A 84 -2.07 27.49 -3.61
CA GLN A 84 -0.71 27.97 -3.41
C GLN A 84 -0.62 29.48 -3.62
N HIS A 85 0.05 30.16 -2.70
CA HIS A 85 0.40 31.57 -2.87
C HIS A 85 1.51 31.73 -3.91
N THR A 86 1.53 32.88 -4.57
CA THR A 86 2.60 33.20 -5.53
C THR A 86 3.97 33.14 -4.86
N GLY A 87 4.91 32.41 -5.46
CA GLY A 87 6.33 32.41 -5.07
C GLY A 87 6.73 31.43 -3.96
N GLY A 88 5.80 30.69 -3.33
CA GLY A 88 6.15 29.62 -2.39
C GLY A 88 6.79 30.04 -1.07
N ALA A 89 6.87 31.34 -0.79
CA ALA A 89 7.38 31.86 0.49
C ALA A 89 6.35 31.77 1.64
N LYS A 90 5.16 31.25 1.36
CA LYS A 90 4.07 31.05 2.31
C LYS A 90 3.56 29.62 2.18
N ALA A 91 3.08 29.08 3.29
CA ALA A 91 2.33 27.84 3.32
C ALA A 91 1.08 27.96 2.46
N HIS A 92 0.52 26.82 2.13
CA HIS A 92 -0.67 26.71 1.31
C HIS A 92 -1.88 27.30 2.03
N GLN A 93 -2.86 27.79 1.26
CA GLN A 93 -4.19 28.06 1.82
C GLN A 93 -4.99 26.76 1.78
N ILE A 94 -5.57 26.38 2.93
CA ILE A 94 -6.29 25.12 3.10
C ILE A 94 -7.75 25.42 3.46
N PHE A 95 -8.66 24.75 2.77
CA PHE A 95 -10.08 24.75 3.09
C PHE A 95 -10.51 23.32 3.41
N LEU A 96 -11.24 23.13 4.51
CA LEU A 96 -11.79 21.84 4.90
C LEU A 96 -13.30 21.93 5.03
N ARG A 97 -14.01 21.08 4.27
CA ARG A 97 -15.48 21.05 4.18
C ARG A 97 -16.10 22.42 3.82
N GLY A 98 -15.36 23.24 3.08
CA GLY A 98 -15.77 24.59 2.67
C GLY A 98 -15.45 25.69 3.69
N PHE A 99 -14.93 25.35 4.87
CA PHE A 99 -14.42 26.32 5.84
C PHE A 99 -12.96 26.65 5.56
N ASP A 100 -12.59 27.91 5.74
CA ASP A 100 -11.22 28.36 5.61
C ASP A 100 -10.44 27.95 6.87
N ALA A 101 -9.48 27.03 6.70
CA ALA A 101 -8.55 26.63 7.75
C ALA A 101 -7.24 27.44 7.69
N GLU A 102 -7.25 28.54 6.92
CA GLU A 102 -6.14 29.45 6.68
C GLU A 102 -4.89 28.68 6.20
N HIS A 103 -3.81 28.74 6.95
CA HIS A 103 -2.56 28.05 6.66
C HIS A 103 -2.43 26.72 7.41
N GLY A 104 -3.53 26.14 7.91
CA GLY A 104 -3.55 24.88 8.68
C GLY A 104 -3.93 25.02 10.16
N GLN A 105 -4.33 26.21 10.60
CA GLN A 105 -4.69 26.55 11.98
C GLN A 105 -5.75 25.60 12.57
N ASP A 106 -6.70 25.15 11.74
CA ASP A 106 -7.79 24.26 12.13
C ASP A 106 -7.51 22.77 11.84
N ILE A 107 -6.26 22.42 11.51
CA ILE A 107 -5.86 21.07 11.10
C ILE A 107 -4.63 20.63 11.89
N ALA A 108 -4.77 19.54 12.64
CA ALA A 108 -3.62 18.86 13.22
C ALA A 108 -2.95 17.95 12.17
N ALA A 109 -1.66 18.16 11.94
CA ALA A 109 -0.85 17.40 11.01
C ALA A 109 0.33 16.74 11.72
N TYR A 110 0.56 15.48 11.36
CA TYR A 110 1.62 14.65 11.93
C TYR A 110 2.38 13.95 10.81
N LEU A 111 3.70 13.90 10.94
CA LEU A 111 4.60 13.09 10.13
C LEU A 111 5.22 12.02 11.04
N ASP A 112 4.92 10.75 10.77
CA ASP A 112 5.39 9.61 11.60
C ASP A 112 5.12 9.79 13.11
N GLY A 113 3.98 10.41 13.45
CA GLY A 113 3.57 10.69 14.83
C GLY A 113 4.15 11.97 15.44
N ILE A 114 5.04 12.66 14.74
CA ILE A 114 5.61 13.95 15.16
C ILE A 114 4.70 15.08 14.64
N PRO A 115 4.23 16.01 15.50
CA PRO A 115 3.45 17.15 15.03
C PRO A 115 4.31 18.07 14.16
N ILE A 116 3.76 18.52 13.04
CA ILE A 116 4.45 19.40 12.07
C ILE A 116 3.82 20.77 11.91
N ASN A 117 2.77 21.07 12.69
CA ASN A 117 2.23 22.42 12.78
C ASN A 117 3.18 23.31 13.58
N GLU A 118 3.46 24.50 13.07
CA GLU A 118 4.28 25.50 13.72
C GLU A 118 3.43 26.30 14.71
N PRO A 119 3.74 26.23 16.02
CA PRO A 119 2.92 26.87 17.03
C PRO A 119 3.02 28.39 16.97
N SER A 120 4.20 28.98 16.74
CA SER A 120 4.41 30.43 16.90
C SER A 120 4.73 31.17 15.60
N GLN A 121 4.10 30.80 14.48
CA GLN A 121 4.32 31.49 13.21
C GLN A 121 3.61 32.84 13.18
N VAL A 122 4.21 33.83 12.51
CA VAL A 122 3.67 35.19 12.37
C VAL A 122 2.32 35.26 11.65
N HIS A 123 2.01 34.23 10.87
CA HIS A 123 0.76 34.10 10.12
C HIS A 123 -0.38 33.46 10.92
N GLY A 124 -0.09 32.80 12.05
CA GLY A 124 -1.11 32.12 12.85
C GLY A 124 -0.56 30.97 13.66
N GLN A 125 -1.26 30.62 14.75
CA GLN A 125 -0.90 29.50 15.61
C GLN A 125 -1.37 28.19 14.99
N GLY A 126 -0.47 27.23 14.79
CA GLY A 126 -0.81 25.97 14.12
C GLY A 126 -0.55 25.99 12.60
N TYR A 127 0.31 26.90 12.14
CA TYR A 127 0.66 27.06 10.73
C TYR A 127 1.29 25.79 10.14
N LEU A 128 0.84 25.34 8.98
CA LEU A 128 1.22 24.08 8.35
C LEU A 128 1.91 24.32 7.01
N ASP A 129 3.23 24.18 6.99
CA ASP A 129 4.02 24.22 5.76
C ASP A 129 4.35 22.82 5.25
N LEU A 130 3.93 22.52 4.01
CA LEU A 130 4.19 21.24 3.34
C LEU A 130 5.38 21.30 2.38
N HIS A 131 6.04 22.47 2.21
CA HIS A 131 7.12 22.62 1.22
C HIS A 131 8.37 21.81 1.54
N PHE A 132 8.60 21.44 2.80
CA PHE A 132 9.73 20.59 3.18
C PHE A 132 9.52 19.10 2.86
N LEU A 133 8.28 18.69 2.57
CA LEU A 133 7.94 17.31 2.29
C LEU A 133 8.22 16.95 0.83
N ILE A 134 8.94 15.85 0.63
CA ILE A 134 9.17 15.27 -0.69
C ILE A 134 7.98 14.36 -1.03
N PRO A 135 7.19 14.64 -2.08
CA PRO A 135 5.96 13.89 -2.34
C PRO A 135 6.20 12.39 -2.60
N GLU A 136 7.35 12.02 -3.16
CA GLU A 136 7.74 10.63 -3.44
C GLU A 136 8.06 9.82 -2.17
N SER A 137 8.42 10.46 -1.05
CA SER A 137 8.72 9.76 0.20
C SER A 137 7.46 9.34 0.96
N ILE A 138 6.28 9.85 0.58
CA ILE A 138 5.02 9.57 1.27
C ILE A 138 4.47 8.20 0.88
N LYS A 139 4.39 7.31 1.89
CA LYS A 139 3.82 5.97 1.74
C LYS A 139 2.29 5.95 1.87
N GLU A 140 1.75 6.72 2.81
CA GLU A 140 0.31 6.80 3.06
C GLU A 140 -0.06 8.11 3.74
N ILE A 141 -1.32 8.49 3.59
CA ILE A 141 -1.95 9.62 4.25
C ILE A 141 -3.15 9.07 4.99
N ARG A 142 -3.17 9.23 6.30
CA ARG A 142 -4.33 8.93 7.12
C ARG A 142 -5.07 10.22 7.44
N VAL A 143 -6.36 10.23 7.13
CA VAL A 143 -7.24 11.37 7.27
C VAL A 143 -8.26 11.05 8.33
N LEU A 144 -8.28 11.85 9.38
CA LEU A 144 -9.28 11.79 10.44
C LEU A 144 -10.07 13.10 10.39
N LYS A 145 -11.37 13.02 10.10
CA LYS A 145 -12.25 14.21 10.06
C LYS A 145 -13.43 14.00 10.99
N GLY A 146 -13.76 14.96 11.83
CA GLY A 146 -14.86 14.84 12.78
C GLY A 146 -14.53 15.51 14.11
N PRO A 147 -15.47 15.48 15.06
CA PRO A 147 -15.17 15.86 16.43
C PRO A 147 -14.19 14.83 16.99
N TYR A 148 -13.02 15.30 17.40
CA TYR A 148 -12.04 14.53 18.15
C TYR A 148 -11.74 15.34 19.41
N ASP A 149 -11.80 14.67 20.55
CA ASP A 149 -11.37 15.19 21.85
C ASP A 149 -9.90 14.83 22.10
#